data_AF-F0JAT5-F1
#
_entry.id   AF-F0JAT5-F1
#
_cell.length_a   1.000
_cell.length_b   1.000
_cell.length_c   1.000
_cell.angle_alpha   90.00
_cell.angle_beta   90.00
_cell.angle_gamma   90.00
#
_symmetry.space_group_name_H-M   'P 1'
#
loop_
_entity.id
_entity.type
_entity.pdbx_description
1 polymer ?
#
loop_
_entity_poly.entity_id
_entity_poly.type
_entity_poly.pdbx_seq_one_letter_code
_entity_poly.pdbx_strand_id
1 'polypeptide(L)' 'KMLIARLGFLLCSLGLATAICQTNGESCKSHADCCSTMCLTQLGQCSPKRGDQW' A
#
# COMPACT_ATOMS: atom_id res chain seq x y z
N LYS A 1 -15.68 6.29 18.37
CA LYS A 1 -15.09 5.11 19.08
C LYS A 1 -13.57 5.31 19.15
N MET A 2 -13.11 6.16 20.07
CA MET A 2 -11.72 6.70 20.09
C MET A 2 -10.64 5.65 20.39
N LEU A 3 -11.03 4.52 20.97
CA LEU A 3 -10.13 3.41 21.30
C LEU A 3 -9.48 2.80 20.05
N ILE A 4 -10.23 2.69 18.94
CA ILE A 4 -9.76 2.07 17.68
C ILE A 4 -8.67 2.92 17.04
N ALA A 5 -8.84 4.26 17.03
CA ALA A 5 -7.85 5.18 16.50
C ALA A 5 -6.55 5.20 17.33
N ARG A 6 -6.65 5.10 18.66
CA ARG A 6 -5.47 5.03 19.55
C ARG A 6 -4.70 3.73 19.40
N LEU A 7 -5.42 2.60 19.28
CA LEU A 7 -4.82 1.29 18.98
C LEU A 7 -4.14 1.29 17.61
N GLY A 8 -4.78 1.84 16.58
CA GLY A 8 -4.19 1.98 15.24
C GLY A 8 -2.91 2.81 15.25
N PHE A 9 -2.88 3.94 15.97
CA PHE A 9 -1.69 4.77 16.12
C PHE A 9 -0.55 4.03 16.85
N LEU A 10 -0.84 3.32 17.94
CA LEU A 10 0.13 2.53 18.69
C LEU A 10 0.71 1.39 17.83
N LEU A 11 -0.13 0.67 17.09
CA LEU A 11 0.33 -0.41 16.20
C LEU A 11 1.23 0.11 15.07
N CYS A 12 0.92 1.28 14.53
CA CYS A 12 1.74 1.94 13.50
C CYS A 12 3.08 2.44 14.06
N SER A 13 3.09 3.05 15.25
CA SER A 13 4.30 3.56 15.89
C SER A 13 5.21 2.47 16.46
N LEU A 14 4.66 1.31 16.84
CA LEU A 14 5.44 0.12 17.22
C LEU A 14 5.97 -0.68 16.00
N GLY A 15 5.66 -0.25 14.77
CA GLY A 15 6.06 -0.96 13.55
C GLY A 15 5.38 -2.34 13.37
N LEU A 16 4.38 -2.65 14.20
CA LEU A 16 3.61 -3.90 14.14
C LEU A 16 2.60 -3.87 12.99
N ALA A 17 2.19 -2.67 12.57
CA ALA A 17 1.56 -2.45 11.28
C ALA A 17 2.67 -2.20 10.24
N THR A 18 3.19 -3.27 9.66
CA THR A 18 3.98 -3.16 8.44
C THR A 18 3.04 -2.67 7.34
N ALA A 19 3.48 -1.69 6.54
CA ALA A 19 2.76 -1.31 5.33
C ALA A 19 2.74 -2.53 4.42
N ILE A 20 1.61 -3.24 4.40
CA ILE A 20 1.39 -4.36 3.50
C ILE A 20 1.36 -3.74 2.11
N CYS A 21 2.26 -4.18 1.24
CA CYS A 21 2.28 -3.69 -0.12
C CYS A 21 1.01 -4.13 -0.85
N GLN A 22 0.50 -3.25 -1.71
CA GLN A 22 -0.73 -3.40 -2.46
C GLN A 22 -0.50 -4.24 -3.72
N THR A 23 -1.39 -5.19 -3.98
CA THR A 23 -1.37 -6.05 -5.17
C THR A 23 -1.89 -5.32 -6.41
N ASN A 24 -1.64 -5.85 -7.60
CA ASN A 24 -2.14 -5.25 -8.85
C ASN A 24 -3.67 -5.10 -8.82
N GLY A 25 -4.17 -3.91 -9.15
CA GLY A 25 -5.59 -3.54 -9.06
C GLY A 25 -5.99 -2.89 -7.73
N GLU A 26 -5.18 -2.99 -6.68
CA GLU A 26 -5.46 -2.33 -5.40
C GLU A 26 -5.15 -0.84 -5.46
N SER A 27 -5.86 -0.06 -4.63
CA SER A 27 -5.67 1.38 -4.56
C SER A 27 -4.30 1.75 -3.98
N CYS A 28 -3.61 2.69 -4.64
CA CYS A 28 -2.30 3.17 -4.25
C CYS A 28 -2.23 4.69 -4.24
N LYS A 29 -1.45 5.23 -3.29
CA LYS A 29 -1.12 6.65 -3.23
C LYS A 29 0.26 6.97 -3.78
N SER A 30 1.18 6.02 -3.67
CA SER A 30 2.58 6.19 -4.04
C SER A 30 3.07 4.94 -4.77
N HIS A 31 4.15 5.05 -5.53
CA HIS A 31 4.76 3.86 -6.14
C HIS A 31 5.20 2.84 -5.09
N ALA A 32 5.63 3.29 -3.91
CA ALA A 32 6.07 2.42 -2.82
C ALA A 32 4.92 1.66 -2.12
N ASP A 33 3.66 2.07 -2.32
CA ASP A 33 2.51 1.30 -1.84
C ASP A 33 2.42 -0.04 -2.55
N CYS A 34 2.73 -0.10 -3.84
CA CYS A 34 2.52 -1.29 -4.65
C CYS A 34 3.64 -2.31 -4.47
N CYS A 35 3.32 -3.61 -4.38
CA CYS A 35 4.34 -4.65 -4.38
C CYS A 35 5.16 -4.66 -5.69
N SER A 36 4.50 -4.33 -6.82
CA SER A 36 5.18 -4.09 -8.10
C SER A 36 5.94 -2.75 -8.15
N THR A 37 5.93 -1.93 -7.09
CA THR A 37 6.50 -0.57 -7.05
C THR A 37 6.00 0.37 -8.17
N MET A 38 4.78 0.13 -8.65
CA MET A 38 4.21 0.77 -9.83
C MET A 38 2.75 1.12 -9.55
N CYS A 39 2.52 2.39 -9.24
CA CYS A 39 1.19 2.95 -9.04
C CYS A 39 0.79 3.74 -10.28
N LEU A 40 -0.33 3.39 -10.92
CA LEU A 40 -0.89 4.15 -12.03
C LEU A 40 -1.67 5.33 -11.48
N THR A 41 -1.08 6.52 -11.52
CA THR A 41 -1.72 7.77 -11.06
C THR A 41 -3.07 8.03 -11.72
N GLN A 42 -3.26 7.59 -12.97
CA GLN A 42 -4.51 7.76 -13.71
C GLN A 42 -5.68 6.95 -13.12
N LEU A 43 -5.39 5.77 -12.57
CA LEU A 43 -6.37 4.87 -11.98
C LEU A 43 -6.33 4.90 -10.44
N GLY A 44 -5.28 5.49 -9.87
CA GLY A 44 -4.95 5.38 -8.45
C GLY A 44 -4.72 3.93 -8.03
N GLN A 45 -4.24 3.07 -8.93
CA GLN A 45 -4.18 1.62 -8.71
C GLN A 45 -2.83 1.02 -9.06
N CYS A 46 -2.45 -0.02 -8.33
CA CYS A 46 -1.23 -0.76 -8.60
C CYS A 46 -1.30 -1.51 -9.93
N SER A 47 -0.18 -1.53 -10.65
CA SER A 47 -0.08 -2.18 -11.95
C SER A 47 1.19 -3.02 -12.01
N PRO A 48 1.21 -4.13 -12.75
CA PRO A 48 2.45 -4.86 -12.97
C PRO A 48 3.51 -3.97 -13.62
N LYS A 49 4.78 -4.15 -13.27
CA LYS A 49 5.88 -3.56 -14.03
C LYS A 49 5.84 -4.14 -15.43
N ARG A 50 5.87 -3.29 -16.45
CA ARG A 50 5.94 -3.69 -17.89
C ARG A 50 7.15 -4.59 -18.23
N GLY A 51 8.05 -4.82 -17.27
CA GLY A 51 9.25 -5.64 -17.43
C GLY A 51 9.26 -6.93 -16.62
N ASP A 52 8.16 -7.37 -15.99
CA ASP A 52 8.04 -8.67 -15.27
C ASP A 52 7.06 -9.64 -15.98
N GLN A 53 6.67 -9.32 -17.21
CA GLN A 53 5.83 -10.17 -18.05
C GLN A 53 6.74 -10.99 -18.98
N TRP A 54 7.42 -12.00 -18.43
CA TRP A 54 8.19 -13.01 -19.17
C TRP A 54 7.60 -14.39 -18.89
#